data_AF-Q8P5S2-F1
#
_entry.id   AF-Q8P5S2-F1
#
_cell.length_a   1.000
_cell.length_b   1.000
_cell.length_c   1.000
_cell.angle_alpha   90.00
_cell.angle_beta   90.00
_cell.angle_gamma   90.00
#
_symmetry.space_group_name_H-M   'P 1'
#
loop_
_entity.id
_entity.type
_entity.pdbx_description
1 polymer ?
#
loop_
_entity_poly.entity_id
_entity_poly.type
_entity_poly.pdbx_seq_one_letter_code
_entity_poly.pdbx_strand_id
1 'polypeptide(L)'
;MKSEPDTFSIDDLERVGTEPWNGVRNYQARNFMRDGMQVGDGVFFYHSNCKVPGIVGIAKVASTAYPDETQFDRTSDYHDPKAKREDPRWMLVDVAFERKLKRTIALDEIKQHADALGEGFPLIARGNRLSILPVTAAQWKLLLAME
;
A
#
# COMPACT_ATOMS: atom_id res chain seq x y z
N MET A 1 1.00 0.07 2.24
CA MET A 1 0.56 -0.44 0.93
C MET A 1 1.23 -1.78 0.68
N LYS A 2 0.50 -2.77 0.15
CA LYS A 2 1.04 -4.10 -0.15
C LYS A 2 1.51 -4.18 -1.61
N SER A 3 2.68 -4.77 -1.83
CA SER A 3 3.22 -5.10 -3.15
C SER A 3 3.89 -6.47 -3.10
N GLU A 4 3.81 -7.22 -4.19
CA GLU A 4 4.55 -8.48 -4.34
C GLU A 4 5.98 -8.14 -4.79
N PRO A 5 7.03 -8.59 -4.07
CA PRO A 5 8.40 -8.18 -4.35
C PRO A 5 8.91 -8.63 -5.73
N ASP A 6 8.35 -9.70 -6.29
CA ASP A 6 8.69 -10.18 -7.63
C ASP A 6 8.09 -9.31 -8.74
N THR A 7 7.07 -8.49 -8.42
CA THR A 7 6.43 -7.55 -9.33
C THR A 7 6.97 -6.13 -9.14
N PHE A 8 7.00 -5.65 -7.90
CA PHE A 8 7.53 -4.32 -7.56
C PHE A 8 7.97 -4.28 -6.08
N SER A 9 9.28 -4.32 -5.86
CA SER A 9 9.89 -4.33 -4.53
C SER A 9 10.15 -2.92 -3.98
N ILE A 10 10.63 -2.85 -2.73
CA ILE A 10 11.07 -1.57 -2.15
C ILE A 10 12.38 -1.09 -2.80
N ASP A 11 13.20 -2.02 -3.28
CA ASP A 11 14.43 -1.72 -4.03
C ASP A 11 14.10 -1.14 -5.42
N ASP A 12 13.00 -1.60 -6.03
CA ASP A 12 12.49 -1.00 -7.26
C ASP A 12 12.02 0.43 -7.01
N LEU A 13 11.26 0.66 -5.93
CA LEU A 13 10.84 2.01 -5.53
C LEU A 13 12.03 2.92 -5.23
N GLU A 14 13.05 2.42 -4.52
CA GLU A 14 14.30 3.16 -4.27
C GLU A 14 14.98 3.58 -5.58
N ARG A 15 15.03 2.68 -6.56
CA ARG A 15 15.66 2.93 -7.86
C ARG A 15 14.90 3.94 -8.71
N VAL A 16 13.56 3.89 -8.74
CA VAL A 16 12.74 4.83 -9.54
C VAL A 16 12.46 6.14 -8.81
N GLY A 17 12.61 6.17 -7.48
CA GLY A 17 12.38 7.32 -6.62
C GLY A 17 10.89 7.55 -6.31
N THR A 18 10.06 7.71 -7.35
CA THR A 18 8.61 7.91 -7.22
C THR A 18 7.86 7.08 -8.25
N GLU A 19 6.80 6.39 -7.83
CA GLU A 19 5.99 5.51 -8.69
C GLU A 19 4.48 5.76 -8.49
N PRO A 20 3.68 5.83 -9.58
CA PRO A 20 2.23 5.75 -9.51
C PRO A 20 1.75 4.42 -8.93
N TRP A 21 1.01 4.43 -7.82
CA TRP A 21 0.53 3.21 -7.16
C TRP A 21 -0.71 2.61 -7.85
N ASN A 22 -0.52 2.15 -9.08
CA ASN A 22 -1.58 1.67 -9.97
C ASN A 22 -2.14 0.29 -9.56
N GLY A 23 -3.10 -0.22 -10.35
CA GLY A 23 -3.56 -1.60 -10.25
C GLY A 23 -4.49 -1.90 -9.06
N VAL A 24 -4.82 -0.91 -8.23
CA VAL A 24 -5.81 -1.07 -7.15
C VAL A 24 -7.21 -1.20 -7.75
N ARG A 25 -7.80 -2.39 -7.63
CA ARG A 25 -9.15 -2.73 -8.14
C ARG A 25 -10.14 -3.16 -7.05
N ASN A 26 -9.92 -2.68 -5.82
CA ASN A 26 -10.83 -2.86 -4.71
C ASN A 26 -11.41 -1.49 -4.29
N TYR A 27 -12.74 -1.38 -4.22
CA TYR A 27 -13.42 -0.11 -3.93
C TYR A 27 -13.03 0.51 -2.59
N GLN A 28 -12.89 -0.32 -1.55
CA GLN A 28 -12.50 0.19 -0.22
C GLN A 28 -11.04 0.62 -0.20
N ALA A 29 -10.14 -0.16 -0.81
CA ALA A 29 -8.74 0.21 -0.95
C ALA A 29 -8.57 1.52 -1.74
N ARG A 30 -9.32 1.67 -2.84
CA ARG A 30 -9.39 2.92 -3.61
C ARG A 30 -9.86 4.09 -2.75
N ASN A 31 -10.94 3.91 -1.98
CA ASN A 31 -11.47 4.97 -1.13
C ASN A 31 -10.45 5.40 -0.06
N PHE A 32 -9.69 4.46 0.53
CA PHE A 32 -8.61 4.83 1.45
C PHE A 32 -7.54 5.70 0.80
N MET A 33 -7.17 5.44 -0.46
CA MET A 33 -6.23 6.31 -1.18
C MET A 33 -6.87 7.66 -1.54
N ARG A 34 -8.06 7.63 -2.15
CA ARG A 34 -8.74 8.83 -2.67
C ARG A 34 -9.16 9.80 -1.57
N ASP A 35 -9.74 9.28 -0.50
CA ASP A 35 -10.39 10.08 0.53
C ASP A 35 -9.53 10.22 1.79
N GLY A 36 -8.58 9.30 2.01
CA GLY A 36 -7.85 9.16 3.26
C GLY A 36 -6.38 9.57 3.21
N MET A 37 -5.76 9.69 2.03
CA MET A 37 -4.34 10.04 1.90
C MET A 37 -4.14 11.52 1.55
N GLN A 38 -3.11 12.11 2.15
CA GLN A 38 -2.62 13.46 1.87
C GLN A 38 -1.16 13.42 1.47
N VAL A 39 -0.72 14.40 0.66
CA VAL A 39 0.70 14.53 0.29
C VAL A 39 1.56 14.67 1.56
N GLY A 40 2.59 13.84 1.65
CA GLY A 40 3.48 13.76 2.81
C GLY A 40 3.11 12.69 3.83
N ASP A 41 1.93 12.06 3.73
CA ASP A 41 1.57 10.96 4.63
C ASP A 41 2.54 9.79 4.50
N GLY A 42 2.90 9.22 5.66
CA GLY A 42 3.78 8.07 5.75
C GLY A 42 3.10 6.78 5.27
N VAL A 43 3.82 5.98 4.52
CA VAL A 43 3.38 4.69 3.98
C VAL A 43 4.33 3.59 4.41
N PHE A 44 3.84 2.58 5.10
CA PHE A 44 4.57 1.32 5.22
C PHE A 44 4.54 0.57 3.88
N PHE A 45 5.71 0.27 3.33
CA PHE A 45 5.85 -0.60 2.17
C PHE A 45 5.89 -2.05 2.65
N TYR A 46 4.86 -2.82 2.30
CA TYR A 46 4.67 -4.18 2.76
C TYR A 46 4.88 -5.16 1.61
N HIS A 47 5.80 -6.10 1.77
CA HIS A 47 5.95 -7.23 0.85
C HIS A 47 4.92 -8.31 1.14
N SER A 48 4.07 -8.62 0.17
CA SER A 48 3.07 -9.68 0.21
C SER A 48 3.42 -10.83 -0.72
N ASN A 49 2.73 -11.98 -0.55
CA ASN A 49 2.85 -13.15 -1.42
C ASN A 49 4.30 -13.64 -1.65
N CYS A 50 5.15 -13.53 -0.63
CA CYS A 50 6.55 -13.94 -0.69
C CYS A 50 6.92 -14.81 0.52
N LYS A 51 8.15 -15.34 0.52
CA LYS A 51 8.64 -16.26 1.57
C LYS A 51 8.58 -15.65 2.98
N VAL A 52 8.87 -14.35 3.11
CA VAL A 52 8.82 -13.62 4.38
C VAL A 52 7.99 -12.35 4.19
N PRO A 53 6.65 -12.44 4.31
CA PRO A 53 5.80 -11.28 4.14
C PRO A 53 5.95 -10.35 5.36
N GLY A 54 5.94 -9.04 5.13
CA GLY A 54 6.19 -8.09 6.21
C GLY A 54 6.43 -6.67 5.72
N ILE A 55 6.64 -5.75 6.67
CA ILE A 55 7.01 -4.36 6.39
C ILE A 55 8.51 -4.32 6.14
N VAL A 56 8.91 -3.75 5.00
CA VAL A 56 10.31 -3.73 4.54
C VAL A 56 10.89 -2.33 4.38
N GLY A 57 10.03 -1.31 4.36
CA GLY A 57 10.44 0.07 4.17
C GLY A 57 9.34 1.06 4.46
N ILE A 58 9.72 2.33 4.35
CA ILE A 58 8.84 3.49 4.43
C ILE A 58 8.91 4.22 3.09
N ALA A 59 7.75 4.68 2.67
CA ALA A 59 7.55 5.58 1.57
C ALA A 59 6.64 6.73 2.02
N LYS A 60 6.43 7.72 1.15
CA LYS A 60 5.53 8.86 1.39
C LYS A 60 4.59 9.05 0.22
N VAL A 61 3.37 9.50 0.51
CA VAL A 61 2.44 9.94 -0.54
C VAL A 61 3.00 11.20 -1.21
N ALA A 62 3.16 11.16 -2.53
CA ALA A 62 3.83 12.19 -3.32
C ALA A 62 2.86 13.01 -4.20
N SER A 63 1.61 12.59 -4.32
CA SER A 63 0.57 13.31 -5.06
C SER A 63 -0.78 13.26 -4.33
N THR A 64 -1.69 14.16 -4.69
CA THR A 64 -3.13 13.96 -4.43
C THR A 64 -3.63 12.79 -5.29
N ALA A 65 -4.78 12.20 -4.94
CA ALA A 65 -5.33 11.12 -5.73
C ALA A 65 -5.78 11.58 -7.13
N TYR A 66 -5.50 10.78 -8.15
CA TYR A 66 -5.86 11.05 -9.54
C TYR A 66 -6.23 9.75 -10.29
N PRO A 67 -6.85 9.82 -11.47
CA PRO A 67 -7.28 8.64 -12.22
C PRO A 67 -6.12 7.70 -12.57
N ASP A 68 -6.32 6.40 -12.35
CA ASP A 68 -5.38 5.36 -12.80
C ASP A 68 -5.52 5.15 -14.31
N GLU A 69 -4.60 5.67 -15.12
CA GLU A 69 -4.64 5.58 -16.58
C GLU A 69 -4.66 4.13 -17.10
N THR A 70 -4.12 3.17 -16.33
CA THR A 70 -4.13 1.74 -16.70
C THR A 70 -5.53 1.14 -16.80
N GLN A 71 -6.55 1.81 -16.25
CA GLN A 71 -7.95 1.38 -16.37
C GLN A 71 -8.53 1.59 -17.77
N PHE A 72 -7.96 2.50 -18.57
CA PHE A 72 -8.43 2.85 -19.92
C PHE A 72 -7.65 2.17 -21.04
N ASP A 73 -6.47 1.61 -20.74
CA ASP A 73 -5.62 0.92 -21.69
C ASP A 73 -6.06 -0.54 -21.86
N ARG A 74 -6.48 -0.94 -23.06
CA ARG A 74 -6.94 -2.31 -23.37
C ARG A 74 -5.85 -3.37 -23.28
N THR A 75 -4.58 -2.96 -23.29
CA THR A 75 -3.43 -3.87 -23.22
C THR A 75 -2.92 -4.07 -21.79
N SER A 76 -3.40 -3.24 -20.86
CA SER A 76 -3.09 -3.34 -19.44
C SER A 76 -3.85 -4.50 -18.78
N ASP A 77 -3.17 -5.24 -17.90
CA ASP A 77 -3.78 -6.25 -17.02
C ASP A 77 -4.86 -5.65 -16.09
N TYR A 78 -4.84 -4.33 -15.91
CA TYR A 78 -5.76 -3.60 -15.04
C TYR A 78 -6.84 -2.83 -15.81
N HIS A 79 -7.01 -3.09 -17.10
CA HIS A 79 -8.09 -2.54 -17.92
C HIS A 79 -9.46 -2.81 -17.29
N ASP A 80 -10.31 -1.77 -17.19
CA ASP A 80 -11.71 -1.93 -16.81
C ASP A 80 -12.59 -1.43 -17.97
N PRO A 81 -13.26 -2.33 -18.73
CA PRO A 81 -14.07 -1.96 -19.88
C PRO A 81 -15.28 -1.07 -19.52
N LYS A 82 -15.60 -0.93 -18.23
CA LYS A 82 -16.69 -0.08 -17.76
C LYS A 82 -16.18 1.28 -17.22
N ALA A 83 -14.88 1.48 -17.11
CA ALA A 83 -14.30 2.77 -16.73
C ALA A 83 -14.38 3.77 -17.90
N LYS A 84 -14.65 5.04 -17.58
CA LYS A 84 -14.76 6.14 -18.55
C LYS A 84 -13.89 7.29 -18.10
N ARG A 85 -13.32 8.06 -19.03
CA ARG A 85 -12.45 9.19 -18.68
C ARG A 85 -13.21 10.32 -17.99
N GLU A 86 -14.49 10.47 -18.28
CA GLU A 86 -15.38 11.47 -17.70
C GLU A 86 -15.80 11.12 -16.27
N ASP A 87 -15.76 9.83 -15.91
CA ASP A 87 -16.07 9.31 -14.57
C ASP A 87 -15.14 8.12 -14.23
N PRO A 88 -13.86 8.40 -13.91
CA PRO A 88 -12.88 7.37 -13.62
C PRO A 88 -13.25 6.55 -12.38
N ARG A 89 -13.20 5.23 -12.50
CA ARG A 89 -13.56 4.32 -11.41
C ARG A 89 -12.42 4.11 -10.45
N TRP A 90 -11.22 4.04 -10.98
CA TRP A 90 -10.01 3.70 -10.24
C TRP A 90 -9.14 4.94 -10.09
N MET A 91 -8.66 5.14 -8.87
CA MET A 91 -7.85 6.26 -8.48
C MET A 91 -6.58 5.70 -7.87
N LEU A 92 -5.46 6.40 -8.05
CA LEU A 92 -4.19 6.10 -7.44
C LEU A 92 -3.56 7.37 -6.86
N VAL A 93 -2.48 7.20 -6.12
CA VAL A 93 -1.56 8.28 -5.71
C VAL A 93 -0.15 7.89 -6.15
N ASP A 94 0.71 8.88 -6.33
CA ASP A 94 2.14 8.64 -6.43
C ASP A 94 2.72 8.37 -5.05
N VAL A 95 3.70 7.49 -4.98
CA VAL A 95 4.41 7.12 -3.76
C VAL A 95 5.90 7.30 -3.99
N ALA A 96 6.55 8.08 -3.13
CA ALA A 96 8.00 8.32 -3.17
C ALA A 96 8.72 7.48 -2.11
N PHE A 97 9.86 6.90 -2.50
CA PHE A 97 10.77 6.24 -1.58
C PHE A 97 11.19 7.18 -0.44
N GLU A 98 11.24 6.67 0.79
CA GLU A 98 11.85 7.39 1.90
C GLU A 98 13.07 6.64 2.45
N ARG A 99 12.88 5.39 2.88
CA ARG A 99 13.98 4.54 3.35
C ARG A 99 13.57 3.07 3.43
N LYS A 100 14.55 2.18 3.37
CA LYS A 100 14.39 0.79 3.82
C LYS A 100 14.40 0.71 5.34
N LEU A 101 13.75 -0.30 5.88
CA LEU A 101 13.93 -0.64 7.29
C LEU A 101 15.26 -1.38 7.49
N LYS A 102 15.82 -1.32 8.71
CA LYS A 102 17.03 -2.06 9.10
C LYS A 102 16.86 -3.57 8.97
N ARG A 103 15.62 -4.05 9.17
CA ARG A 103 15.20 -5.44 8.98
C ARG A 103 13.73 -5.47 8.57
N THR A 104 13.31 -6.59 7.98
CA THR A 104 11.88 -6.85 7.77
C THR A 104 11.19 -7.05 9.12
N ILE A 105 10.10 -6.32 9.35
CA ILE A 105 9.16 -6.61 10.43
C ILE A 105 8.17 -7.63 9.87
N ALA A 106 8.37 -8.91 10.20
CA ALA A 106 7.65 -10.02 9.59
C ALA A 106 6.19 -10.06 10.05
N LEU A 107 5.28 -10.53 9.19
CA LEU A 107 3.86 -10.66 9.51
C LEU A 107 3.62 -11.49 10.76
N ASP A 108 4.39 -12.56 10.97
CA ASP A 108 4.21 -13.42 12.14
C ASP A 108 4.65 -12.74 13.44
N GLU A 109 5.65 -11.84 13.39
CA GLU A 109 6.00 -10.96 14.51
C GLU A 109 4.86 -9.96 14.76
N ILE A 110 4.33 -9.32 13.72
CA ILE A 110 3.19 -8.38 13.84
C ILE A 110 1.97 -9.06 14.50
N LYS A 111 1.67 -10.31 14.14
CA LYS A 111 0.56 -11.09 14.74
C LYS A 111 0.76 -11.36 16.24
N GLN A 112 2.00 -11.47 16.72
CA GLN A 112 2.28 -11.65 18.16
C GLN A 112 1.91 -10.42 18.98
N HIS A 113 1.78 -9.26 18.34
CA HIS A 113 1.38 -7.99 18.95
C HIS A 113 -0.07 -7.60 18.63
N ALA A 114 -0.93 -8.56 18.25
CA ALA A 114 -2.31 -8.31 17.85
C ALA A 114 -3.10 -7.49 18.89
N ASP A 115 -2.98 -7.83 20.17
CA ASP A 115 -3.70 -7.15 21.25
C ASP A 115 -3.31 -5.67 21.35
N ALA A 116 -2.04 -5.35 21.13
CA ALA A 116 -1.52 -3.98 21.19
C ALA A 116 -1.84 -3.16 19.91
N LEU A 117 -2.02 -3.83 18.78
CA LEU A 117 -2.46 -3.20 17.51
C LEU A 117 -3.96 -2.88 17.51
N GLY A 118 -4.70 -3.46 18.46
CA GLY A 118 -6.14 -3.29 18.63
C GLY A 118 -6.94 -4.31 17.84
N GLU A 119 -8.11 -4.67 18.39
CA GLU A 119 -9.06 -5.54 17.72
C GLU A 119 -9.42 -5.01 16.32
N GLY A 120 -9.46 -5.90 15.34
CA GLY A 120 -9.83 -5.54 13.98
C GLY A 120 -8.75 -4.80 13.20
N PHE A 121 -7.48 -4.76 13.66
CA PHE A 121 -6.39 -4.22 12.85
C PHE A 121 -6.36 -4.89 11.47
N PRO A 122 -6.62 -4.15 10.37
CA PRO A 122 -6.94 -4.78 9.09
C PRO A 122 -5.85 -5.71 8.56
N LEU A 123 -4.57 -5.43 8.82
CA LEU A 123 -3.47 -6.24 8.28
C LEU A 123 -3.53 -7.71 8.73
N ILE A 124 -3.99 -7.97 9.96
CA ILE A 124 -4.05 -9.29 10.58
C ILE A 124 -5.48 -9.83 10.74
N ALA A 125 -6.49 -9.05 10.35
CA ALA A 125 -7.89 -9.46 10.42
C ALA A 125 -8.17 -10.67 9.51
N ARG A 126 -8.80 -11.70 10.06
CA ARG A 126 -9.12 -12.93 9.33
C ARG A 126 -9.99 -12.62 8.11
N GLY A 127 -9.56 -13.13 6.95
CA GLY A 127 -10.30 -12.95 5.69
C GLY A 127 -10.09 -11.59 5.01
N ASN A 128 -9.36 -10.65 5.61
CA ASN A 128 -9.06 -9.40 4.93
C ASN A 128 -8.20 -9.64 3.67
N ARG A 129 -8.54 -8.94 2.59
CA ARG A 129 -7.88 -8.99 1.28
C ARG A 129 -7.52 -7.60 0.75
N LEU A 130 -7.62 -6.57 1.59
CA LEU A 130 -7.26 -5.20 1.22
C LEU A 130 -5.74 -5.05 1.04
N SER A 131 -5.34 -4.38 -0.05
CA SER A 131 -3.96 -4.00 -0.38
C SER A 131 -3.55 -2.64 0.19
N ILE A 132 -4.54 -1.77 0.43
CA ILE A 132 -4.39 -0.46 1.07
C ILE A 132 -5.16 -0.50 2.38
N LEU A 133 -4.48 -0.12 3.47
CA LEU A 133 -5.01 -0.19 4.83
C LEU A 133 -4.64 1.13 5.54
N PRO A 134 -5.57 1.74 6.28
CA PRO A 134 -5.22 2.83 7.17
C PRO A 134 -4.42 2.30 8.37
N VAL A 135 -3.52 3.12 8.89
CA VAL A 135 -2.72 2.84 10.08
C VAL A 135 -2.82 4.05 11.00
N THR A 136 -3.21 3.84 12.26
CA THR A 136 -3.27 4.93 13.23
C THR A 136 -1.87 5.36 13.69
N ALA A 137 -1.72 6.56 14.24
CA ALA A 137 -0.44 7.02 14.77
C ALA A 137 0.12 6.09 15.88
N ALA A 138 -0.76 5.47 16.68
CA ALA A 138 -0.35 4.51 17.71
C ALA A 138 0.17 3.21 17.09
N GLN A 139 -0.54 2.66 16.10
CA GLN A 139 -0.11 1.47 15.35
C GLN A 139 1.21 1.74 14.61
N TRP A 140 1.36 2.93 14.01
CA TRP A 140 2.58 3.34 13.33
C TRP A 140 3.80 3.32 14.26
N LYS A 141 3.67 3.95 15.43
CA LYS A 141 4.73 3.96 16.45
C LYS A 141 5.06 2.56 16.93
N LEU A 142 4.03 1.74 17.19
CA LEU A 142 4.21 0.37 17.65
C LEU A 142 4.94 -0.49 16.61
N LEU A 143 4.54 -0.42 15.35
CA LEU A 143 5.19 -1.16 14.26
C LEU A 143 6.64 -0.69 14.10
N LEU A 144 6.93 0.61 14.09
CA LEU A 144 8.31 1.10 14.01
C LEU A 144 9.17 0.73 15.21
N ALA A 145 8.60 0.58 16.40
CA ALA A 145 9.34 0.13 17.58
C ALA A 145 9.81 -1.33 17.47
N MET A 146 9.28 -2.09 16.51
CA MET A 146 9.73 -3.45 16.19
C MET A 146 10.95 -3.45 15.27
N GLU A 147 11.30 -2.36 14.59
CA GLU A 147 12.48 -2.31 13.71
C GLU A 147 13.79 -2.55 14.47
#